data_AF-A0A453E9C5-F1
#
_entry.id   AF-A0A453E9C5-F1
#
_cell.length_a   1.000
_cell.length_b   1.000
_cell.length_c   1.000
_cell.angle_alpha   90.00
_cell.angle_beta   90.00
_cell.angle_gamma   90.00
#
_symmetry.space_group_name_H-M   'P 1'
#
loop_
_entity.id
_entity.type
_entity.pdbx_description
1 polymer ?
#
loop_
_entity_poly.entity_id
_entity_poly.type
_entity_poly.pdbx_seq_one_letter_code
_entity_poly.pdbx_strand_id
1 'polypeptide(L)'
;MLFQAQTTCSLGCICHQPPNWKTDELLLSHLVIIEISAWRGTENEVAFVERLLNWATVLKEMMITFHQSVTESNAEDLCQTLLSFSRPETC
;
A
#
# COMPACT_ATOMS: atom_id res chain seq x y z
N MET A 1 -30.39 -6.67 -27.44
CA MET A 1 -28.94 -6.36 -27.37
C MET A 1 -28.81 -4.89 -26.98
N LEU A 2 -28.43 -4.59 -25.74
CA LEU A 2 -28.13 -3.22 -25.32
C LEU A 2 -26.61 -3.09 -25.17
N PHE A 3 -26.01 -2.25 -26.00
CA PHE A 3 -24.60 -1.88 -25.89
C PHE A 3 -24.42 -1.06 -24.61
N GLN A 4 -23.71 -1.59 -23.61
CA GLN A 4 -23.17 -0.73 -22.55
C GLN A 4 -21.99 0.06 -23.14
N ALA A 5 -22.14 1.38 -23.17
CA ALA A 5 -21.04 2.28 -23.46
C ALA A 5 -19.94 2.08 -22.40
N GLN A 6 -18.73 1.73 -22.83
CA GLN A 6 -17.55 1.77 -21.98
C GLN A 6 -17.25 3.23 -21.66
N THR A 7 -17.79 3.73 -20.55
CA THR A 7 -17.37 4.99 -19.95
C THR A 7 -15.99 4.77 -19.36
N THR A 8 -14.96 5.25 -20.05
CA THR A 8 -13.60 5.31 -19.54
C THR A 8 -13.62 6.11 -18.24
N CYS A 9 -13.34 5.47 -17.11
CA CYS A 9 -13.36 6.15 -15.83
C CYS A 9 -12.25 7.18 -15.76
N SER A 10 -12.54 8.34 -15.17
CA SER A 10 -11.57 9.39 -14.90
C SER A 10 -10.39 8.85 -14.09
N LEU A 11 -9.18 9.34 -14.33
CA LEU A 11 -8.03 9.09 -13.44
C LEU A 11 -8.41 9.52 -12.01
N GLY A 12 -8.41 8.56 -11.07
CA GLY A 12 -8.87 8.76 -9.69
C GLY A 12 -10.25 8.15 -9.36
N CYS A 13 -10.90 7.49 -10.31
CA CYS A 13 -12.12 6.72 -10.07
C CYS A 13 -11.94 5.61 -9.02
N ILE A 14 -12.85 5.51 -8.06
CA ILE A 14 -12.92 4.39 -7.10
C ILE A 14 -13.81 3.22 -7.56
N CYS A 15 -14.40 3.29 -8.76
CA CYS A 15 -15.36 2.31 -9.28
C CYS A 15 -14.82 0.87 -9.39
N HIS A 16 -13.51 0.69 -9.43
CA HIS A 16 -12.83 -0.62 -9.43
C HIS A 16 -12.25 -0.98 -8.07
N GLN A 17 -12.34 -0.11 -7.08
CA GLN A 17 -11.89 -0.40 -5.74
C GLN A 17 -13.00 -1.11 -4.96
N PRO A 18 -12.68 -2.13 -4.14
CA PRO A 18 -13.68 -2.79 -3.31
C PRO A 18 -14.32 -1.77 -2.36
N PRO A 19 -15.66 -1.71 -2.22
CA PRO A 19 -16.35 -0.60 -1.53
C PRO A 19 -15.88 -0.34 -0.10
N ASN A 20 -15.33 -1.35 0.58
CA ASN A 20 -14.87 -1.26 1.96
C ASN A 20 -13.37 -1.55 2.12
N TRP A 21 -12.58 -1.54 1.05
CA TRP A 21 -11.14 -1.84 1.15
C TRP A 21 -10.42 -0.92 2.14
N LYS A 22 -11.00 0.27 2.39
CA LYS A 22 -10.46 1.22 3.34
C LYS A 22 -10.84 0.99 4.81
N THR A 23 -11.84 0.17 5.09
CA THR A 23 -12.42 0.03 6.44
C THR A 23 -12.48 -1.42 6.89
N ASP A 24 -12.43 -2.38 5.96
CA ASP A 24 -12.40 -3.80 6.29
C ASP A 24 -11.02 -4.17 6.84
N GLU A 25 -11.02 -4.70 8.06
CA GLU A 25 -9.82 -5.28 8.66
C GLU A 25 -9.58 -6.67 8.06
N LEU A 26 -8.63 -6.77 7.15
CA LEU A 26 -8.17 -8.06 6.63
C LEU A 26 -7.29 -8.72 7.70
N LEU A 27 -7.65 -9.91 8.15
CA LEU A 27 -6.79 -10.69 9.06
C LEU A 27 -5.81 -11.51 8.23
N LEU A 28 -4.59 -11.00 8.06
CA LEU A 28 -3.50 -11.67 7.36
C LEU A 28 -2.62 -12.45 8.36
N SER A 29 -3.26 -13.31 9.16
CA SER A 29 -2.70 -13.96 10.36
C SER A 29 -1.51 -14.90 10.13
N HIS A 30 -1.18 -15.20 8.87
CA HIS A 30 -0.06 -16.07 8.49
C HIS A 30 0.88 -15.43 7.48
N LEU A 31 0.71 -14.13 7.20
CA LEU A 31 1.52 -13.43 6.20
C LEU A 31 2.85 -13.01 6.83
N VAL A 32 3.93 -13.67 6.42
CA VAL A 32 5.27 -13.50 7.02
C VAL A 32 6.18 -12.60 6.18
N ILE A 33 6.05 -12.65 4.85
CA ILE A 33 6.90 -11.92 3.90
C ILE A 33 6.02 -11.24 2.86
N ILE A 34 6.35 -10.01 2.51
CA ILE A 34 5.70 -9.25 1.44
C ILE A 34 6.76 -8.60 0.55
N GLU A 35 6.51 -8.63 -0.75
CA GLU A 35 7.28 -7.91 -1.76
C GLU A 35 6.37 -6.95 -2.54
N ILE A 36 6.75 -5.67 -2.61
CA ILE A 36 6.06 -4.62 -3.36
C ILE A 36 7.01 -4.09 -4.43
N SER A 37 6.64 -4.25 -5.69
CA SER A 37 7.44 -3.79 -6.84
C SER A 37 6.92 -2.49 -7.44
N ALA A 38 7.81 -1.72 -8.08
CA ALA A 38 7.48 -0.49 -8.81
C ALA A 38 6.72 0.56 -7.96
N TRP A 39 7.08 0.63 -6.67
CA TRP A 39 6.44 1.52 -5.71
C TRP A 39 6.81 2.97 -5.96
N ARG A 40 5.81 3.86 -6.01
CA ARG A 40 6.02 5.29 -6.31
C ARG A 40 6.00 6.18 -5.07
N GLY A 41 5.55 5.66 -3.93
CA GLY A 41 5.43 6.42 -2.70
C GLY A 41 4.29 7.43 -2.72
N THR A 42 3.25 7.19 -3.52
CA THR A 42 2.04 8.02 -3.46
C THR A 42 1.34 7.87 -2.11
N GLU A 43 0.56 8.88 -1.71
CA GLU A 43 -0.21 8.86 -0.47
C GLU A 43 -1.03 7.57 -0.30
N ASN A 44 -1.66 7.10 -1.39
CA ASN A 44 -2.44 5.87 -1.39
C ASN A 44 -1.59 4.62 -1.14
N GLU A 45 -0.39 4.55 -1.72
CA GLU A 45 0.48 3.39 -1.51
C GLU A 45 1.10 3.40 -0.12
N VAL A 46 1.41 4.58 0.43
CA VAL A 46 1.88 4.74 1.82
C VAL A 46 0.78 4.30 2.80
N ALA A 47 -0.45 4.78 2.62
CA ALA A 47 -1.59 4.38 3.45
C ALA A 47 -1.89 2.88 3.33
N PHE A 48 -1.63 2.27 2.17
CA PHE A 48 -1.75 0.83 2.00
C PHE A 48 -0.72 0.08 2.85
N VAL A 49 0.55 0.49 2.85
CA VAL A 49 1.60 -0.14 3.67
C VAL A 49 1.28 -0.04 5.16
N GLU A 50 0.87 1.13 5.65
CA GLU A 50 0.48 1.32 7.05
C GLU A 50 -0.63 0.34 7.47
N ARG A 51 -1.64 0.17 6.62
CA ARG A 51 -2.74 -0.76 6.88
C ARG A 51 -2.33 -2.21 6.80
N LEU A 52 -1.46 -2.54 5.84
CA LEU A 52 -0.92 -3.88 5.68
C LEU A 52 -0.17 -4.34 6.92
N LEU A 53 0.59 -3.44 7.55
CA LEU A 53 1.27 -3.69 8.82
C LEU A 53 0.27 -3.94 9.96
N ASN A 54 -0.87 -3.22 9.98
CA ASN A 54 -1.92 -3.45 10.98
C ASN A 54 -2.64 -4.81 10.78
N TRP A 55 -2.76 -5.26 9.53
CA TRP A 55 -3.44 -6.50 9.15
C TRP A 55 -2.56 -7.75 9.32
N ALA A 56 -1.25 -7.63 9.07
CA ALA A 56 -0.29 -8.72 9.08
C ALA A 56 0.55 -8.69 10.37
N THR A 57 -0.08 -9.01 11.50
CA THR A 57 0.55 -8.94 12.83
C THR A 57 1.75 -9.88 13.02
N VAL A 58 1.92 -10.87 12.14
CA VAL A 58 3.06 -11.81 12.14
C VAL A 58 4.09 -11.54 11.04
N LEU A 59 3.97 -10.39 10.35
CA LEU A 59 4.88 -10.00 9.29
C LEU A 59 6.29 -9.81 9.86
N LYS A 60 7.27 -10.45 9.22
CA LYS A 60 8.69 -10.38 9.61
C LYS A 60 9.51 -9.56 8.64
N GLU A 61 9.13 -9.58 7.36
CA GLU A 61 9.91 -8.94 6.31
C GLU A 61 9.00 -8.27 5.28
N MET A 62 9.33 -7.04 4.94
CA MET A 62 8.73 -6.30 3.84
C MET A 62 9.83 -5.76 2.94
N MET A 63 9.78 -6.12 1.66
CA MET A 63 10.70 -5.65 0.64
C MET A 63 9.96 -4.73 -0.31
N ILE A 64 10.46 -3.51 -0.48
CA ILE A 64 9.87 -2.52 -1.39
C ILE A 64 10.91 -2.12 -2.42
N THR A 65 10.58 -2.34 -3.69
CA THR A 65 11.39 -1.89 -4.83
C THR A 65 10.77 -0.64 -5.42
N PHE A 66 11.49 0.47 -5.34
CA PHE A 66 11.06 1.74 -5.89
C PHE A 66 10.97 1.71 -7.41
N HIS A 67 9.98 2.41 -7.95
CA HIS A 67 9.93 2.71 -9.38
C HIS A 67 11.09 3.63 -9.76
N GLN A 68 11.67 3.43 -10.96
CA GLN A 68 12.78 4.23 -11.53
C GLN A 68 12.56 5.77 -11.57
N SER A 69 11.33 6.25 -11.36
CA SER A 69 11.02 7.67 -11.33
C SER A 69 11.17 8.31 -9.96
N VAL A 70 11.41 7.52 -8.91
CA VAL A 70 11.62 8.02 -7.55
C VAL A 70 13.08 8.45 -7.45
N THR A 71 13.31 9.68 -7.04
CA THR A 71 14.67 10.20 -6.80
C THR A 71 15.21 9.65 -5.48
N GLU A 72 16.53 9.64 -5.32
CA GLU A 72 17.18 9.18 -4.08
C GLU A 72 16.68 9.95 -2.85
N SER A 73 16.57 11.28 -2.93
CA SER A 73 16.03 12.11 -1.85
C SER A 73 14.59 11.71 -1.46
N ASN A 74 13.73 11.45 -2.46
CA ASN A 74 12.36 11.06 -2.20
C ASN A 74 12.30 9.64 -1.63
N ALA A 75 13.19 8.75 -2.06
CA ALA A 75 13.29 7.41 -1.51
C ALA A 75 13.71 7.45 -0.03
N GLU A 76 14.65 8.31 0.34
CA GLU A 76 15.04 8.53 1.75
C GLU A 76 13.86 9.03 2.60
N ASP A 77 13.14 10.05 2.14
CA ASP A 77 11.96 10.60 2.83
C ASP A 77 10.87 9.53 3.02
N LEU A 78 10.64 8.72 1.99
CA LEU A 78 9.67 7.63 2.04
C LEU A 78 10.12 6.52 2.99
N CYS A 79 11.41 6.16 2.99
CA CYS A 79 11.97 5.20 3.95
C CYS A 79 11.77 5.69 5.39
N GLN A 80 12.02 6.96 5.68
CA GLN A 80 11.77 7.53 7.02
C GLN A 80 10.28 7.48 7.38
N THR A 81 9.41 7.79 6.43
CA THR A 81 7.95 7.67 6.61
C THR A 81 7.55 6.24 6.96
N LEU A 82 8.04 5.25 6.23
CA LEU A 82 7.75 3.84 6.49
C LEU A 82 8.32 3.36 7.83
N LEU A 83 9.53 3.79 8.20
CA LEU A 83 10.13 3.49 9.49
C LEU A 83 9.32 4.09 10.65
N SER A 84 8.65 5.23 10.45
CA SER A 84 7.80 5.83 11.49
C SER A 84 6.58 4.96 11.85
N PHE A 85 6.18 4.04 10.97
CA PHE A 85 5.11 3.08 11.25
C PHE A 85 5.52 1.99 12.23
N SER A 86 6.83 1.72 12.33
CA SER A 86 7.35 0.80 13.35
C SER A 86 7.23 1.47 14.72
N ARG A 87 6.34 0.94 15.58
CA ARG A 87 6.31 1.35 16.98
C ARG A 87 7.56 0.75 17.66
N PRO A 88 8.32 1.53 18.45
CA PRO A 88 9.33 0.93 19.30
C PRO A 88 8.63 -0.09 20.21
N GLU A 89 9.21 -1.29 20.32
CA GLU A 89 8.77 -2.27 21.32
C GLU A 89 8.82 -1.57 22.68
N THR A 90 7.66 -1.23 23.23
CA THR A 90 7.59 -0.79 24.63
C THR A 90 7.86 -2.03 25.48
N CYS A 91 9.10 -2.14 25.96
CA CYS A 91 9.53 -3.08 26.99
C CYS A 91 8.67 -2.95 28.27
#